data_AF-A0A078B970-F1
#
_entry.id   AF-A0A078B970-F1
#
_cell.length_a   1.000
_cell.length_b   1.000
_cell.length_c   1.000
_cell.angle_alpha   90.00
_cell.angle_beta   90.00
_cell.angle_gamma   90.00
#
_symmetry.space_group_name_H-M   'P 1'
#
loop_
_entity.id
_entity.type
_entity.pdbx_description
1 polymer ?
#
loop_
_entity_poly.entity_id
_entity_poly.type
_entity_poly.pdbx_seq_one_letter_code
_entity_poly.pdbx_strand_id
1 'polypeptide(L)'
;MNLKLNDLMLINENITDNYTQISPNRTIAIYTYLDQFLNSTTQLKNSQTQLSLQTAGLSYESRQRINPENVILSLESIPDLPSKISYNIWEAVMQIVVYAYRLAETPFQIIHQNPYVQFISNNCMNSVMSALQESTDAIIYESDKTREKNIDIFMYLLIAVSCALVLSMGFLLPVIRKAKYNKQEVFELFTHRKIEKCIDDQLKKCRWFITKYQAQAENQNYEAELQDNMIEEHTHIPEKEMKADDDKQSEYMKNYKKQKKKWKQINTNFGVLILKFSVFILLIEAFFLFNYFISKQFLDRVSLITKELRYLISRQPDLSMLLLMEKELFYSNNTAKFLFQDVKDIIDQSYTVQYESYQELLKAFSKNYNTHSDTYNKAFEALIYKDSCDYMTFAKYIDNGNQKLLRIEISKEDCKAINGGILQKGLYNSVVKFWTQMQQLHNDFFGSNRTQADIVKFLNHQKLIQSEVISERIFEPSHWELVQILKSDIDQYFNAEFRLYQAVFIIFMLYILTIYFLIWRIFMKHLVEELWKAKSVLRYY
;
A
#
# COMPACT_ATOMS: atom_id res chain seq x y z
N MET A 1 17.39 8.23 27.14
CA MET A 1 18.34 7.45 27.97
C MET A 1 19.65 8.20 28.20
N ASN A 2 20.51 8.42 27.20
CA ASN A 2 21.82 9.06 27.39
C ASN A 2 21.76 10.47 27.99
N LEU A 3 20.80 11.30 27.57
CA LEU A 3 20.61 12.62 28.17
C LEU A 3 20.40 12.53 29.69
N LYS A 4 19.53 11.61 30.13
CA LYS A 4 19.28 11.34 31.56
C LYS A 4 20.50 10.80 32.30
N LEU A 5 21.31 9.97 31.64
CA LEU A 5 22.57 9.49 32.20
C LEU A 5 23.56 10.65 32.39
N ASN A 6 23.65 11.56 31.42
CA ASN A 6 24.48 12.76 31.48
C ASN A 6 24.01 13.70 32.61
N ASP A 7 22.71 13.91 32.76
CA ASP A 7 22.18 14.75 33.85
C ASP A 7 22.49 14.16 35.23
N LEU A 8 22.27 12.86 35.42
CA LEU A 8 22.61 12.16 36.66
C LEU A 8 24.09 12.31 37.00
N MET A 9 24.94 12.16 35.99
CA MET A 9 26.39 12.27 36.11
C MET A 9 26.83 13.68 36.52
N LEU A 10 26.34 14.71 35.83
CA LEU A 10 26.65 16.11 36.15
C LEU A 10 26.13 16.53 37.54
N ILE A 11 24.97 16.02 37.96
CA ILE A 11 24.40 16.25 39.30
C ILE A 11 25.24 15.54 40.37
N ASN A 12 25.64 14.29 40.16
CA ASN A 12 26.45 13.54 41.12
C ASN A 12 27.84 14.16 41.33
N GLU A 13 28.42 14.73 40.27
CA GLU A 13 29.72 15.42 40.31
C GLU A 13 29.66 16.86 40.86
N ASN A 14 28.47 17.36 41.23
CA ASN A 14 28.24 18.76 41.64
C ASN A 14 28.65 19.78 40.57
N ILE A 15 28.53 19.42 39.29
CA ILE A 15 28.84 20.32 38.17
C ILE A 15 27.61 21.15 37.82
N THR A 16 26.41 20.58 37.99
CA THR A 16 25.14 21.25 37.70
C THR A 16 24.21 21.33 38.89
N ASP A 17 23.61 22.49 39.09
CA ASP A 17 22.54 22.76 40.07
C ASP A 17 21.13 22.68 39.44
N ASN A 18 21.04 22.24 38.19
CA ASN A 18 19.80 22.13 37.41
C ASN A 18 18.76 21.22 38.07
N TYR A 19 19.17 20.37 39.01
CA TYR A 19 18.27 19.55 39.82
C TYR A 19 17.23 20.36 40.60
N THR A 20 17.53 21.62 40.91
CA THR A 20 16.62 22.55 41.62
C THR A 20 15.31 22.81 40.88
N GLN A 21 15.28 22.64 39.55
CA GLN A 21 14.08 22.76 38.72
C GLN A 21 13.13 21.56 38.85
N ILE A 22 13.60 20.46 39.45
CA ILE A 22 12.86 19.22 39.65
C ILE A 22 12.53 19.03 41.12
N SER A 23 13.52 19.26 41.99
CA SER A 23 13.31 19.22 43.43
C SER A 23 14.32 20.13 44.13
N PRO A 24 13.90 20.87 45.18
CA PRO A 24 14.84 21.55 46.05
C PRO A 24 15.79 20.57 46.78
N ASN A 25 15.45 19.28 46.84
CA ASN A 25 16.28 18.25 47.44
C ASN A 25 17.01 17.44 46.35
N ARG A 26 18.35 17.52 46.36
CA ARG A 26 19.24 16.82 45.42
C ARG A 26 18.99 15.31 45.37
N THR A 27 18.80 14.67 46.52
CA THR A 27 18.56 13.22 46.59
C THR A 27 17.26 12.84 45.89
N ILE A 28 16.20 13.62 46.11
CA ILE A 28 14.90 13.39 45.46
C ILE A 28 15.02 13.58 43.94
N ALA A 29 15.77 14.60 43.51
CA ALA A 29 16.02 14.83 42.09
C ALA A 29 16.81 13.68 41.44
N ILE A 30 17.85 13.16 42.10
CA ILE A 30 18.62 11.99 41.63
C ILE A 30 17.70 10.78 41.44
N TYR A 31 16.87 10.45 42.43
CA TYR A 31 15.92 9.33 42.28
C TYR A 31 14.87 9.57 41.19
N THR A 32 14.47 10.82 40.95
CA THR A 32 13.55 11.17 39.87
C THR A 32 14.19 10.95 38.49
N TYR A 33 15.41 11.45 38.29
CA TYR A 33 16.16 11.21 37.06
C TYR A 33 16.51 9.73 36.86
N LEU A 34 16.77 8.99 37.95
CA LEU A 34 16.99 7.55 37.93
C LEU A 34 15.77 6.80 37.42
N ASP A 35 14.57 7.15 37.90
CA ASP A 35 13.32 6.54 37.43
C ASP A 35 13.07 6.85 35.94
N GLN A 36 13.34 8.08 35.50
CA GLN A 36 13.27 8.46 34.08
C GLN A 36 14.30 7.71 33.21
N PHE A 37 15.52 7.54 33.73
CA PHE A 37 16.56 6.75 33.09
C PHE A 37 16.13 5.28 32.95
N LEU A 38 15.64 4.67 34.03
CA LEU A 38 15.12 3.30 34.03
C LEU A 38 13.93 3.11 33.09
N ASN A 39 13.01 4.07 33.05
CA ASN A 39 11.88 4.05 32.13
C ASN A 39 12.37 4.10 30.68
N SER A 40 13.30 5.00 30.35
CA SER A 40 13.92 5.09 29.03
C SER A 40 14.63 3.79 28.63
N THR A 41 15.38 3.18 29.56
CA THR A 41 16.08 1.90 29.36
C THR A 41 15.11 0.76 29.11
N THR A 42 14.00 0.73 29.85
CA THR A 42 12.94 -0.28 29.68
C THR A 42 12.21 -0.10 28.35
N GLN A 43 11.95 1.14 27.94
CA GLN A 43 11.39 1.44 26.62
C GLN A 43 12.33 0.98 25.50
N LEU A 44 13.63 1.27 25.60
CA LEU A 44 14.63 0.82 24.63
C LEU A 44 14.64 -0.72 24.49
N LYS A 45 14.62 -1.44 25.62
CA LYS A 45 14.51 -2.91 25.63
C LYS A 45 13.24 -3.39 24.92
N ASN A 46 12.09 -2.80 25.27
CA ASN A 46 10.80 -3.19 24.70
C ASN A 46 10.75 -2.92 23.19
N SER A 47 11.26 -1.77 22.74
CA SER A 47 11.38 -1.42 21.32
C SER A 47 12.29 -2.38 20.57
N GLN A 48 13.46 -2.71 21.13
CA GLN A 48 14.36 -3.71 20.55
C GLN A 48 13.66 -5.07 20.42
N THR A 49 12.96 -5.53 21.46
CA THR A 49 12.25 -6.82 21.43
C THR A 49 11.17 -6.81 20.35
N GLN A 50 10.35 -5.76 20.27
CA GLN A 50 9.30 -5.62 19.26
C GLN A 50 9.88 -5.60 17.84
N LEU A 51 10.94 -4.83 17.59
CA LEU A 51 11.59 -4.75 16.27
C LEU A 51 12.21 -6.08 15.87
N SER A 52 12.85 -6.80 16.81
CA SER A 52 13.41 -8.12 16.53
C SER A 52 12.34 -9.14 16.10
N LEU A 53 11.15 -9.08 16.69
CA LEU A 53 10.01 -9.92 16.32
C LEU A 53 9.41 -9.51 14.96
N GLN A 54 9.25 -8.21 14.71
CA GLN A 54 8.66 -7.71 13.47
C GLN A 54 9.56 -7.96 12.25
N THR A 55 10.88 -7.92 12.44
CA THR A 55 11.86 -8.14 11.36
C THR A 55 12.09 -9.62 11.04
N ALA A 56 11.64 -10.54 11.89
CA ALA A 56 11.85 -11.97 11.72
C ALA A 56 11.24 -12.53 10.41
N GLY A 57 10.15 -11.94 9.92
CA GLY A 57 9.47 -12.33 8.69
C GLY A 57 10.10 -11.80 7.39
N LEU A 58 11.15 -10.98 7.49
CA LEU A 58 11.82 -10.40 6.32
C LEU A 58 12.84 -11.38 5.70
N SER A 59 13.23 -11.09 4.45
CA SER A 59 14.26 -11.88 3.76
C SER A 59 15.59 -11.85 4.52
N TYR A 60 16.46 -12.85 4.32
CA TYR A 60 17.77 -12.90 4.97
C TYR A 60 18.61 -11.66 4.69
N GLU A 61 18.67 -11.21 3.43
CA GLU A 61 19.40 -9.99 3.03
C GLU A 61 18.83 -8.74 3.71
N SER A 62 17.51 -8.59 3.74
CA SER A 62 16.84 -7.47 4.41
C SER A 62 17.14 -7.48 5.91
N ARG A 63 17.13 -8.66 6.55
CA ARG A 63 17.45 -8.81 7.97
C ARG A 63 18.89 -8.45 8.30
N GLN A 64 19.86 -8.81 7.46
CA GLN A 64 21.25 -8.44 7.70
C GLN A 64 21.49 -6.93 7.59
N ARG A 65 20.77 -6.23 6.71
CA ARG A 65 20.85 -4.76 6.61
C ARG A 65 20.20 -4.07 7.81
N ILE A 66 19.08 -4.60 8.29
CA ILE A 66 18.36 -4.04 9.44
C ILE A 66 19.06 -4.40 10.77
N ASN A 67 19.69 -5.57 10.85
CA ASN A 67 20.43 -6.05 12.01
C ASN A 67 21.89 -6.33 11.60
N PRO A 68 22.72 -5.28 11.46
CA PRO A 68 24.13 -5.46 11.14
C PRO A 68 24.82 -6.29 12.23
N GLU A 69 25.62 -7.28 11.82
CA GLU A 69 26.31 -8.25 12.70
C GLU A 69 27.66 -7.75 13.22
N ASN A 70 28.12 -6.59 12.74
CA ASN A 70 29.46 -6.05 12.93
C ASN A 70 29.48 -4.77 13.79
N VAL A 71 28.59 -4.65 14.78
CA VAL A 71 28.59 -3.52 15.71
C VAL A 71 29.69 -3.72 16.75
N ILE A 72 30.78 -2.98 16.61
CA ILE A 72 31.94 -3.09 17.50
C ILE A 72 31.72 -2.22 18.74
N LEU A 73 31.56 -2.85 19.90
CA LEU A 73 31.50 -2.15 21.17
C LEU A 73 32.90 -1.98 21.77
N SER A 74 33.21 -0.76 22.22
CA SER A 74 34.43 -0.44 22.97
C SER A 74 34.20 -0.72 24.45
N LEU A 75 34.99 -1.63 25.00
CA LEU A 75 34.95 -2.10 26.39
C LEU A 75 36.21 -1.71 27.16
N GLU A 76 37.03 -0.79 26.62
CA GLU A 76 38.32 -0.36 27.18
C GLU A 76 38.22 0.10 28.64
N SER A 77 37.05 0.58 29.07
CA SER A 77 36.80 1.00 30.45
C SER A 77 36.47 -0.16 31.39
N ILE A 78 36.00 -1.32 30.90
CA ILE A 78 35.53 -2.42 31.76
C ILE A 78 36.68 -3.40 32.05
N PRO A 79 37.01 -3.65 33.33
CA PRO A 79 38.08 -4.59 33.69
C PRO A 79 37.75 -6.02 33.25
N ASP A 80 38.79 -6.79 32.94
CA ASP A 80 38.73 -8.23 32.61
C ASP A 80 37.96 -8.61 31.33
N LEU A 81 37.60 -7.62 30.49
CA LEU A 81 37.03 -7.84 29.16
C LEU A 81 38.00 -7.41 28.05
N PRO A 82 37.93 -8.03 26.85
CA PRO A 82 38.69 -7.57 25.70
C PRO A 82 38.26 -6.15 25.31
N SER A 83 39.21 -5.34 24.81
CA SER A 83 38.97 -3.92 24.52
C SER A 83 37.85 -3.66 23.50
N LYS A 84 37.62 -4.61 22.59
CA LYS A 84 36.57 -4.53 21.56
C LYS A 84 35.91 -5.88 21.36
N ILE A 85 34.57 -5.89 21.27
CA ILE A 85 33.78 -7.08 20.91
C ILE A 85 32.77 -6.70 19.84
N SER A 86 32.61 -7.56 18.84
CA SER A 86 31.58 -7.43 17.80
C SER A 86 30.29 -8.10 18.26
N TYR A 87 29.18 -7.39 18.12
CA TYR A 87 27.84 -7.88 18.37
C TYR A 87 26.94 -7.55 17.17
N ASN A 88 25.81 -8.24 17.07
CA ASN A 88 24.72 -7.71 16.26
C ASN A 88 24.05 -6.51 16.96
N ILE A 89 23.31 -5.67 16.24
CA ILE A 89 22.75 -4.43 16.82
C ILE A 89 21.82 -4.72 18.01
N TRP A 90 21.07 -5.80 17.96
CA TRP A 90 20.12 -6.17 19.02
C TRP A 90 20.83 -6.63 20.31
N GLU A 91 21.87 -7.43 20.17
CA GLU A 91 22.76 -7.82 21.26
C GLU A 91 23.48 -6.61 21.82
N ALA A 92 23.98 -5.72 20.96
CA ALA A 92 24.65 -4.50 21.38
C ALA A 92 23.72 -3.61 22.24
N VAL A 93 22.48 -3.38 21.79
CA VAL A 93 21.46 -2.66 22.57
C VAL A 93 21.17 -3.38 23.89
N MET A 94 21.08 -4.71 23.89
CA MET A 94 20.86 -5.47 25.11
C MET A 94 22.03 -5.37 26.10
N GLN A 95 23.29 -5.33 25.63
CA GLN A 95 24.44 -5.08 26.50
C GLN A 95 24.31 -3.71 27.17
N ILE A 96 24.02 -2.65 26.40
CA ILE A 96 23.76 -1.31 26.95
C ILE A 96 22.67 -1.34 28.04
N VAL A 97 21.55 -2.01 27.75
CA VAL A 97 20.42 -2.13 28.68
C VAL A 97 20.82 -2.85 29.97
N VAL A 98 21.61 -3.92 29.90
CA VAL A 98 22.08 -4.66 31.08
C VAL A 98 22.97 -3.79 31.95
N TYR A 99 23.94 -3.07 31.36
CA TYR A 99 24.80 -2.16 32.11
C TYR A 99 24.03 -0.96 32.68
N ALA A 100 23.00 -0.47 31.97
CA ALA A 100 22.12 0.58 32.46
C ALA A 100 21.33 0.13 33.70
N TYR A 101 20.77 -1.09 33.71
CA TYR A 101 20.10 -1.63 34.90
C TYR A 101 21.07 -1.78 36.08
N ARG A 102 22.30 -2.24 35.83
CA ARG A 102 23.33 -2.36 36.87
C ARG A 102 23.72 -1.01 37.48
N LEU A 103 23.88 0.03 36.65
CA LEU A 103 24.13 1.38 37.14
C LEU A 103 22.97 1.91 37.98
N ALA A 104 21.74 1.53 37.64
CA ALA A 104 20.58 2.00 38.37
C ALA A 104 20.50 1.49 39.82
N GLU A 105 21.18 0.38 40.14
CA GLU A 105 21.33 -0.12 41.51
C GLU A 105 22.26 0.75 42.36
N THR A 106 23.12 1.55 41.72
CA THR A 106 24.14 2.39 42.36
C THR A 106 24.04 3.85 41.90
N PRO A 107 22.91 4.54 42.16
CA PRO A 107 22.59 5.82 41.52
C PRO A 107 23.59 6.95 41.82
N PHE A 108 24.21 6.95 43.00
CA PHE A 108 25.23 7.94 43.38
C PHE A 108 26.61 7.65 42.79
N GLN A 109 26.83 6.45 42.23
CA GLN A 109 28.07 6.08 41.56
C GLN A 109 28.02 6.35 40.05
N ILE A 110 26.93 6.93 39.55
CA ILE A 110 26.81 7.39 38.17
C ILE A 110 27.63 8.69 38.06
N ILE A 111 28.92 8.55 37.76
CA ILE A 111 29.91 9.63 37.56
C ILE A 111 30.77 9.29 36.33
N HIS A 112 31.43 10.27 35.71
CA HIS A 112 32.24 10.09 34.50
C HIS A 112 33.37 9.07 34.66
N GLN A 113 33.92 8.94 35.87
CA GLN A 113 35.00 7.99 36.16
C GLN A 113 34.50 6.54 36.25
N ASN A 114 33.18 6.32 36.33
CA ASN A 114 32.62 4.98 36.40
C ASN A 114 32.75 4.28 35.04
N PRO A 115 33.39 3.09 34.99
CA PRO A 115 33.65 2.40 33.73
C PRO A 115 32.39 2.01 32.96
N TYR A 116 31.28 1.73 33.66
CA TYR A 116 29.99 1.42 33.04
C TYR A 116 29.33 2.66 32.42
N VAL A 117 29.52 3.85 33.03
CA VAL A 117 29.01 5.11 32.48
C VAL A 117 29.75 5.45 31.18
N GLN A 118 31.08 5.32 31.19
CA GLN A 118 31.90 5.52 29.99
C GLN A 118 31.55 4.52 28.88
N PHE A 119 31.34 3.24 29.25
CA PHE A 119 30.91 2.21 28.32
C PHE A 119 29.58 2.59 27.65
N ILE A 120 28.56 2.98 28.42
CA ILE A 120 27.26 3.36 27.86
C ILE A 120 27.40 4.62 27.00
N SER A 121 28.01 5.68 27.53
CA SER A 121 28.13 6.97 26.84
C SER A 121 28.86 6.82 25.49
N ASN A 122 30.06 6.24 25.50
CA ASN A 122 30.89 6.10 24.31
C ASN A 122 30.23 5.24 23.23
N ASN A 123 29.66 4.09 23.61
CA ASN A 123 29.05 3.18 22.63
C ASN A 123 27.73 3.70 22.10
N CYS A 124 26.89 4.31 22.95
CA CYS A 124 25.62 4.86 22.53
C CYS A 124 25.75 6.12 21.68
N MET A 125 26.83 6.91 21.81
CA MET A 125 27.09 8.07 20.96
C MET A 125 27.80 7.72 19.64
N ASN A 126 28.42 6.54 19.55
CA ASN A 126 29.21 6.14 18.39
C ASN A 126 28.64 4.86 17.76
N SER A 127 29.18 3.69 18.07
CA SER A 127 28.88 2.42 17.40
C SER A 127 27.39 2.09 17.33
N VAL A 128 26.67 2.24 18.45
CA VAL A 128 25.24 1.91 18.51
C VAL A 128 24.41 2.96 17.77
N MET A 129 24.75 4.25 17.86
CA MET A 129 24.04 5.30 17.12
C MET A 129 24.19 5.11 15.61
N SER A 130 25.42 4.88 15.13
CA SER A 130 25.71 4.63 13.72
C SER A 130 24.91 3.42 13.21
N ALA A 131 24.93 2.31 13.95
CA ALA A 131 24.19 1.11 13.58
C ALA A 131 22.66 1.35 13.60
N LEU A 132 22.14 2.15 14.53
CA LEU A 132 20.71 2.48 14.59
C LEU A 132 20.29 3.36 13.41
N GLN A 133 21.13 4.30 12.98
CA GLN A 133 20.90 5.10 11.78
C GLN A 133 20.86 4.21 10.53
N GLU A 134 21.87 3.34 10.34
CA GLU A 134 21.93 2.39 9.24
C GLU A 134 20.72 1.44 9.23
N SER A 135 20.35 0.90 10.39
CA SER A 135 19.18 0.03 10.57
C SER A 135 17.87 0.76 10.19
N THR A 136 17.73 2.02 10.62
CA THR A 136 16.55 2.84 10.32
C THR A 136 16.43 3.11 8.82
N ASP A 137 17.52 3.50 8.16
CA ASP A 137 17.53 3.72 6.72
C ASP A 137 17.28 2.41 5.94
N ALA A 138 17.78 1.28 6.43
CA ALA A 138 17.50 -0.04 5.85
C ALA A 138 16.01 -0.41 5.96
N ILE A 139 15.36 -0.15 7.10
CA ILE A 139 13.90 -0.38 7.26
C ILE A 139 13.12 0.45 6.26
N ILE A 140 13.49 1.72 6.08
CA ILE A 140 12.82 2.63 5.16
C ILE A 140 13.01 2.17 3.72
N TYR A 141 14.23 1.82 3.34
CA TYR A 141 14.55 1.29 2.02
C TYR A 141 13.76 0.02 1.69
N GLU A 142 13.67 -0.92 2.63
CA GLU A 142 12.91 -2.16 2.40
C GLU A 142 11.40 -1.92 2.33
N SER A 143 10.89 -0.90 3.03
CA SER A 143 9.49 -0.45 2.90
C SER A 143 9.20 0.08 1.50
N ASP A 144 10.05 0.99 0.99
CA ASP A 144 9.92 1.57 -0.35
C ASP A 144 10.04 0.49 -1.45
N LYS A 145 11.02 -0.41 -1.31
CA LYS A 145 11.21 -1.53 -2.24
C LYS A 145 10.02 -2.49 -2.25
N THR A 146 9.45 -2.78 -1.09
CA THR A 146 8.26 -3.65 -0.98
C THR A 146 7.05 -3.00 -1.65
N ARG A 147 6.87 -1.68 -1.50
CA ARG A 147 5.84 -0.91 -2.20
C ARG A 147 5.98 -1.04 -3.71
N GLU A 148 7.16 -0.77 -4.25
CA GLU A 148 7.42 -0.84 -5.70
C GLU A 148 7.17 -2.24 -6.24
N LYS A 149 7.67 -3.27 -5.55
CA LYS A 149 7.42 -4.67 -5.90
C LYS A 149 5.91 -4.99 -5.91
N ASN A 150 5.14 -4.49 -4.94
CA ASN A 150 3.70 -4.71 -4.91
C ASN A 150 2.99 -4.04 -6.09
N ILE A 151 3.38 -2.81 -6.45
CA ILE A 151 2.86 -2.12 -7.65
C ILE A 151 3.14 -2.94 -8.90
N ASP A 152 4.38 -3.44 -9.05
CA ASP A 152 4.77 -4.28 -10.18
C ASP A 152 3.96 -5.59 -10.24
N ILE A 153 3.77 -6.25 -9.09
CA ILE A 153 2.94 -7.47 -9.00
C ILE A 153 1.51 -7.19 -9.46
N PHE A 154 0.90 -6.09 -9.01
CA PHE A 154 -0.44 -5.71 -9.46
C PHE A 154 -0.49 -5.44 -10.97
N MET A 155 0.55 -4.82 -11.54
CA MET A 155 0.66 -4.61 -12.98
C MET A 155 0.80 -5.94 -13.74
N TYR A 156 1.66 -6.85 -13.28
CA TYR A 156 1.82 -8.17 -13.90
C TYR A 156 0.55 -9.00 -13.84
N LEU A 157 -0.20 -8.93 -12.73
CA LEU A 157 -1.51 -9.58 -12.61
C LEU A 157 -2.50 -9.01 -13.63
N LEU A 158 -2.54 -7.68 -13.80
CA LEU A 158 -3.40 -7.04 -14.81
C LEU A 158 -3.04 -7.51 -16.23
N ILE A 159 -1.75 -7.50 -16.59
CA ILE A 159 -1.28 -7.97 -17.90
C ILE A 159 -1.62 -9.45 -18.10
N ALA A 160 -1.39 -10.30 -17.10
CA ALA A 160 -1.67 -11.73 -17.17
C ALA A 160 -3.16 -12.01 -17.39
N VAL A 161 -4.04 -11.28 -16.69
CA VAL A 161 -5.49 -11.40 -16.86
C VAL A 161 -5.92 -10.90 -18.25
N SER A 162 -5.42 -9.75 -18.72
CA SER A 162 -5.71 -9.26 -20.08
C SER A 162 -5.27 -10.27 -21.14
N CYS A 163 -4.07 -10.84 -21.02
CA CYS A 163 -3.59 -11.90 -21.91
C CYS A 163 -4.46 -13.15 -21.85
N ALA A 164 -4.85 -13.60 -20.65
CA ALA A 164 -5.72 -14.76 -20.48
C ALA A 164 -7.11 -14.53 -21.10
N LEU A 165 -7.68 -13.34 -20.96
CA LEU A 165 -8.96 -12.96 -21.57
C LEU A 165 -8.88 -12.96 -23.10
N VAL A 166 -7.82 -12.38 -23.67
CA VAL A 166 -7.59 -12.38 -25.13
C VAL A 166 -7.40 -13.82 -25.66
N LEU A 167 -6.60 -14.64 -24.97
CA LEU A 167 -6.43 -16.05 -25.34
C LEU A 167 -7.75 -16.82 -25.23
N SER A 168 -8.54 -16.59 -24.18
CA SER A 168 -9.86 -17.22 -24.02
C SER A 168 -10.80 -16.88 -25.18
N MET A 169 -10.76 -15.65 -25.68
CA MET A 169 -11.51 -15.22 -26.86
C MET A 169 -11.02 -15.95 -28.11
N GLY A 170 -9.69 -16.10 -28.25
CA GLY A 170 -9.06 -16.85 -29.33
C GLY A 170 -9.47 -18.33 -29.37
N PHE A 171 -9.68 -18.98 -28.22
CA PHE A 171 -10.15 -20.37 -28.15
C PHE A 171 -11.67 -20.53 -28.26
N LEU A 172 -12.46 -19.62 -27.68
CA LEU A 172 -13.93 -19.68 -27.70
C LEU A 172 -14.50 -19.42 -29.10
N LEU A 173 -13.93 -18.48 -29.87
CA LEU A 173 -14.38 -18.14 -31.21
C LEU A 173 -14.44 -19.33 -32.19
N PRO A 174 -13.38 -20.14 -32.38
CA PRO A 174 -13.43 -21.29 -33.27
C PRO A 174 -14.37 -22.38 -32.77
N VAL A 175 -14.49 -22.60 -31.45
CA VAL A 175 -15.43 -23.57 -30.87
C VAL A 175 -16.88 -23.16 -31.13
N ILE A 176 -17.22 -21.88 -30.91
CA ILE A 176 -18.56 -21.34 -31.21
C ILE A 176 -18.84 -21.43 -32.72
N ARG A 177 -17.85 -21.13 -33.57
CA ARG A 177 -17.99 -21.25 -35.03
C ARG A 177 -18.23 -22.69 -35.46
N LYS A 178 -17.47 -23.65 -34.90
CA LYS A 178 -17.64 -25.09 -35.16
C LYS A 178 -18.98 -25.61 -34.66
N ALA A 179 -19.40 -25.24 -33.46
CA ALA A 179 -20.71 -25.61 -32.91
C ALA A 179 -21.86 -25.06 -33.77
N LYS A 180 -21.75 -23.81 -34.26
CA LYS A 180 -22.74 -23.21 -35.16
C LYS A 180 -22.77 -23.89 -36.53
N TYR A 181 -21.61 -24.28 -37.07
CA TYR A 181 -21.51 -25.01 -38.33
C TYR A 181 -22.10 -26.42 -38.21
N ASN A 182 -21.72 -27.18 -37.18
CA ASN A 182 -22.28 -28.51 -36.90
C ASN A 182 -23.80 -28.44 -36.68
N LYS A 183 -24.30 -27.39 -36.02
CA LYS A 183 -25.74 -27.15 -35.89
C LYS A 183 -26.43 -26.93 -37.24
N GLN A 184 -25.81 -26.19 -38.16
CA GLN A 184 -26.34 -26.01 -39.52
C GLN A 184 -26.37 -27.33 -40.29
N GLU A 185 -25.31 -28.13 -40.19
CA GLU A 185 -25.18 -29.43 -40.85
C GLU A 185 -26.21 -30.45 -40.32
N VAL A 186 -26.42 -30.50 -39.00
CA VAL A 186 -27.45 -31.34 -38.37
C VAL A 186 -28.86 -30.89 -38.78
N PHE A 187 -29.13 -29.58 -38.80
CA PHE A 187 -30.42 -29.08 -39.33
C PHE A 187 -30.61 -29.39 -40.82
N GLU A 188 -29.54 -29.41 -41.61
CA GLU A 188 -29.58 -29.77 -43.03
C GLU A 188 -29.85 -31.26 -43.26
N LEU A 189 -29.33 -32.12 -42.38
CA LEU A 189 -29.62 -33.56 -42.34
C LEU A 189 -31.06 -33.87 -41.91
N PHE A 190 -31.60 -33.13 -40.93
CA PHE A 190 -33.01 -33.30 -40.51
C PHE A 190 -34.02 -32.64 -41.45
N THR A 191 -33.63 -31.61 -42.21
CA THR A 191 -34.43 -31.07 -43.31
C THR A 191 -34.17 -31.83 -44.60
N HIS A 192 -34.37 -33.16 -44.56
CA HIS A 192 -34.24 -34.07 -45.69
C HIS A 192 -35.34 -33.85 -46.76
N ARG A 193 -35.45 -32.62 -47.27
CA ARG A 193 -36.15 -32.23 -48.50
C ARG A 193 -35.49 -32.84 -49.75
N LYS A 194 -34.32 -33.47 -49.61
CA LYS A 194 -33.68 -34.28 -50.66
C LYS A 194 -34.42 -35.59 -50.93
N ILE A 195 -35.12 -36.18 -49.95
CA ILE A 195 -35.88 -37.43 -50.16
C ILE A 195 -37.16 -37.13 -50.95
N GLU A 196 -37.92 -36.08 -50.59
CA GLU A 196 -39.08 -35.62 -51.38
C GLU A 196 -38.68 -35.25 -52.81
N LYS A 197 -37.56 -34.54 -53.02
CA LYS A 197 -37.08 -34.22 -54.38
C LYS A 197 -36.71 -35.47 -55.19
N CYS A 198 -36.07 -36.46 -54.57
CA CYS A 198 -35.76 -37.72 -55.25
C CYS A 198 -37.03 -38.51 -55.58
N ILE A 199 -38.03 -38.52 -54.69
CA ILE A 199 -39.32 -39.18 -54.91
C ILE A 199 -40.12 -38.47 -56.00
N ASP A 200 -40.14 -37.13 -56.03
CA ASP A 200 -40.82 -36.36 -57.07
C ASP A 200 -40.13 -36.48 -58.44
N ASP A 201 -38.80 -36.51 -58.50
CA ASP A 201 -38.06 -36.75 -59.75
C ASP A 201 -38.22 -38.20 -60.24
N GLN A 202 -38.28 -39.18 -59.32
CA GLN A 202 -38.60 -40.58 -59.64
C GLN A 202 -40.06 -40.72 -60.10
N LEU A 203 -41.02 -40.03 -59.46
CA LEU A 203 -42.44 -39.99 -59.85
C LEU A 203 -42.63 -39.30 -61.21
N LYS A 204 -41.87 -38.24 -61.52
CA LYS A 204 -41.86 -37.62 -62.85
C LYS A 204 -41.34 -38.58 -63.92
N LYS A 205 -40.27 -39.33 -63.62
CA LYS A 205 -39.77 -40.37 -64.54
C LYS A 205 -40.76 -41.51 -64.71
N CYS A 206 -41.43 -41.96 -63.65
CA CYS A 206 -42.49 -42.97 -63.72
C CYS A 206 -43.73 -42.47 -64.49
N ARG A 207 -44.17 -41.23 -64.27
CA ARG A 207 -45.27 -40.62 -65.03
C ARG A 207 -44.92 -40.49 -66.51
N TRP A 208 -43.73 -40.00 -66.84
CA TRP A 208 -43.25 -39.94 -68.21
C TRP A 208 -43.17 -41.33 -68.86
N PHE A 209 -42.74 -42.35 -68.12
CA PHE A 209 -42.70 -43.73 -68.59
C PHE A 209 -44.10 -44.31 -68.85
N ILE A 210 -45.08 -44.04 -67.97
CA ILE A 210 -46.48 -44.45 -68.13
C ILE A 210 -47.13 -43.75 -69.33
N THR A 211 -46.93 -42.43 -69.48
CA THR A 211 -47.48 -41.66 -70.60
C THR A 211 -46.91 -42.12 -71.95
N LYS A 212 -45.62 -42.49 -71.98
CA LYS A 212 -44.98 -43.02 -73.19
C LYS A 212 -45.48 -44.42 -73.56
N TYR A 213 -45.72 -45.29 -72.57
CA TYR A 213 -46.28 -46.61 -72.79
C TYR A 213 -47.78 -46.58 -73.15
N GLN A 214 -48.57 -45.69 -72.56
CA GLN A 214 -49.97 -45.49 -72.94
C GLN A 214 -50.09 -44.92 -74.36
N ALA A 215 -49.23 -43.98 -74.75
CA ALA A 215 -49.18 -43.46 -76.12
C ALA A 215 -48.70 -44.50 -77.17
N GLN A 216 -47.92 -45.52 -76.75
CA GLN A 216 -47.56 -46.66 -77.61
C GLN A 216 -48.61 -47.77 -77.62
N ALA A 217 -49.39 -47.93 -76.54
CA ALA A 217 -50.47 -48.90 -76.45
C ALA A 217 -51.75 -48.46 -77.19
N GLU A 218 -51.97 -47.15 -77.36
CA GLU A 218 -53.08 -46.59 -78.16
C GLU A 218 -52.77 -46.50 -79.67
N ASN A 219 -51.51 -46.73 -80.08
CA ASN A 219 -51.06 -46.74 -81.48
C ASN A 219 -50.64 -48.16 -81.95
N GLN A 220 -51.47 -49.17 -81.64
CA GLN A 220 -51.40 -50.50 -82.27
C GLN A 220 -52.58 -50.75 -83.21
N ASN A 221 -52.82 -49.83 -84.14
CA ASN A 221 -53.52 -50.13 -85.38
C ASN A 221 -53.02 -49.17 -86.48
N TYR A 222 -52.64 -49.75 -87.62
CA TYR A 222 -52.14 -49.13 -88.86
C TYR A 222 -50.65 -48.76 -88.91
N GLU A 223 -49.83 -49.77 -89.20
CA GLU A 223 -48.78 -49.63 -90.21
C GLU A 223 -49.32 -50.09 -91.58
N ALA A 224 -48.87 -49.37 -92.62
CA ALA A 224 -48.86 -49.72 -94.04
C ALA A 224 -50.02 -49.24 -94.96
N GLU A 225 -49.62 -48.38 -95.90
CA GLU A 225 -50.17 -48.14 -97.24
C GLU A 225 -51.45 -47.28 -97.37
N LEU A 226 -51.29 -45.98 -97.66
CA LEU A 226 -51.68 -45.36 -98.94
C LEU A 226 -51.51 -43.82 -98.93
N GLN A 227 -50.81 -43.33 -99.95
CA GLN A 227 -51.02 -42.07 -100.70
C GLN A 227 -51.16 -40.71 -99.97
N ASP A 228 -50.06 -39.96 -99.99
CA ASP A 228 -49.86 -38.74 -100.82
C ASP A 228 -51.12 -37.91 -101.20
N ASN A 229 -51.43 -36.89 -100.39
CA ASN A 229 -51.66 -35.48 -100.77
C ASN A 229 -52.64 -34.75 -99.83
N MET A 230 -52.18 -33.56 -99.37
CA MET A 230 -52.97 -32.41 -98.88
C MET A 230 -53.66 -32.65 -97.51
N ILE A 231 -53.53 -31.80 -96.48
CA ILE A 231 -53.89 -30.37 -96.38
C ILE A 231 -53.21 -29.82 -95.11
N GLU A 232 -52.64 -28.61 -95.19
CA GLU A 232 -52.32 -27.76 -94.03
C GLU A 232 -53.59 -27.38 -93.27
N GLU A 233 -53.71 -27.67 -91.96
CA GLU A 233 -54.49 -26.79 -91.07
C GLU A 233 -54.20 -27.01 -89.58
N HIS A 234 -53.72 -25.93 -88.95
CA HIS A 234 -53.85 -25.51 -87.56
C HIS A 234 -54.19 -26.55 -86.46
N THR A 235 -53.27 -26.72 -85.51
CA THR A 235 -53.64 -26.92 -84.10
C THR A 235 -52.89 -25.95 -83.18
N HIS A 236 -53.63 -24.89 -82.83
CA HIS A 236 -53.37 -23.95 -81.74
C HIS A 236 -53.21 -24.70 -80.42
N ILE A 237 -52.06 -24.57 -79.77
CA ILE A 237 -51.91 -24.85 -78.35
C ILE A 237 -52.66 -23.73 -77.59
N PRO A 238 -53.58 -24.02 -76.66
CA PRO A 238 -54.25 -22.98 -75.89
C PRO A 238 -53.26 -22.33 -74.91
N GLU A 239 -52.94 -21.05 -75.16
CA GLU A 239 -52.09 -20.14 -74.36
C GLU A 239 -52.51 -19.93 -72.89
N LYS A 240 -53.59 -20.58 -72.41
CA LYS A 240 -54.07 -20.44 -71.03
C LYS A 240 -53.44 -21.42 -70.04
N GLU A 241 -52.77 -22.48 -70.48
CA GLU A 241 -52.13 -23.44 -69.57
C GLU A 241 -50.63 -23.16 -69.34
N MET A 242 -49.96 -22.38 -70.21
CA MET A 242 -48.56 -21.98 -70.00
C MET A 242 -48.37 -20.84 -68.98
N LYS A 243 -49.38 -19.97 -68.76
CA LYS A 243 -49.25 -18.84 -67.82
C LYS A 243 -49.43 -19.25 -66.35
N ALA A 244 -50.11 -20.36 -66.05
CA ALA A 244 -50.35 -20.80 -64.69
C ALA A 244 -49.14 -21.52 -64.04
N ASP A 245 -48.26 -22.11 -64.85
CA ASP A 245 -47.04 -22.77 -64.36
C ASP A 245 -45.86 -21.80 -64.23
N ASP A 246 -45.75 -20.79 -65.10
CA ASP A 246 -44.73 -19.73 -64.98
C ASP A 246 -44.93 -18.85 -63.73
N ASP A 247 -46.17 -18.58 -63.34
CA ASP A 247 -46.47 -17.81 -62.12
C ASP A 247 -46.07 -18.58 -60.84
N LYS A 248 -46.28 -19.90 -60.80
CA LYS A 248 -45.83 -20.76 -59.69
C LYS A 248 -44.30 -20.90 -59.66
N GLN A 249 -43.64 -20.96 -60.81
CA GLN A 249 -42.18 -21.02 -60.89
C GLN A 249 -41.53 -19.70 -60.46
N SER A 250 -42.15 -18.55 -60.77
CA SER A 250 -41.71 -17.23 -60.34
C SER A 250 -41.88 -17.00 -58.83
N GLU A 251 -42.96 -17.52 -58.24
CA GLU A 251 -43.23 -17.46 -56.80
C GLU A 251 -42.24 -18.34 -56.01
N TYR A 252 -41.92 -19.52 -56.54
CA TYR A 252 -40.86 -20.39 -56.01
C TYR A 252 -39.47 -19.75 -56.08
N MET A 253 -39.11 -19.09 -57.18
CA MET A 253 -37.83 -18.34 -57.33
C MET A 253 -37.75 -17.14 -56.38
N LYS A 254 -38.87 -16.42 -56.18
CA LYS A 254 -38.98 -15.35 -55.17
C LYS A 254 -38.82 -15.89 -53.75
N ASN A 255 -39.42 -17.03 -53.43
CA ASN A 255 -39.28 -17.68 -52.13
C ASN A 255 -37.87 -18.25 -51.90
N TYR A 256 -37.20 -18.77 -52.93
CA TYR A 256 -35.81 -19.21 -52.87
C TYR A 256 -34.84 -18.04 -52.68
N LYS A 257 -35.04 -16.90 -53.37
CA LYS A 257 -34.25 -15.67 -53.15
C LYS A 257 -34.53 -15.04 -51.78
N LYS A 258 -35.77 -15.09 -51.26
CA LYS A 258 -36.11 -14.69 -49.89
C LYS A 258 -35.45 -15.59 -48.85
N GLN A 259 -35.40 -16.90 -49.08
CA GLN A 259 -34.68 -17.83 -48.21
C GLN A 259 -33.17 -17.55 -48.25
N LYS A 260 -32.55 -17.38 -49.43
CA LYS A 260 -31.12 -17.03 -49.55
C LYS A 260 -30.75 -15.69 -48.87
N LYS A 261 -31.68 -14.72 -48.84
CA LYS A 261 -31.55 -13.48 -48.03
C LYS A 261 -31.61 -13.75 -46.51
N LYS A 262 -32.50 -14.65 -46.04
CA LYS A 262 -32.52 -15.09 -44.63
C LYS A 262 -31.24 -15.85 -44.23
N TRP A 263 -30.65 -16.63 -45.13
CA TRP A 263 -29.36 -17.29 -44.91
C TRP A 263 -28.20 -16.29 -44.79
N LYS A 264 -28.20 -15.17 -45.53
CA LYS A 264 -27.24 -14.06 -45.35
C LYS A 264 -27.44 -13.28 -44.03
N GLN A 265 -28.68 -13.15 -43.52
CA GLN A 265 -28.97 -12.53 -42.22
C GLN A 265 -28.51 -13.34 -40.99
N ILE A 266 -28.14 -14.61 -41.16
CA ILE A 266 -27.59 -15.44 -40.07
C ILE A 266 -26.08 -15.19 -39.85
N ASN A 267 -25.39 -14.62 -40.85
CA ASN A 267 -23.98 -14.25 -40.76
C ASN A 267 -23.78 -12.93 -39.98
N THR A 268 -24.75 -12.00 -40.05
CA THR A 268 -24.77 -10.75 -39.26
C THR A 268 -24.92 -10.99 -37.75
N ASN A 269 -25.47 -12.13 -37.31
CA ASN A 269 -25.56 -12.48 -35.89
C ASN A 269 -24.21 -12.87 -35.27
N PHE A 270 -23.19 -13.23 -36.06
CA PHE A 270 -21.87 -13.57 -35.52
C PHE A 270 -21.13 -12.34 -35.01
N GLY A 271 -21.13 -11.24 -35.78
CA GLY A 271 -20.55 -9.96 -35.33
C GLY A 271 -21.24 -9.42 -34.07
N VAL A 272 -22.57 -9.56 -33.97
CA VAL A 272 -23.32 -9.19 -32.76
C VAL A 272 -22.97 -10.06 -31.56
N LEU A 273 -22.70 -11.36 -31.75
CA LEU A 273 -22.30 -12.27 -30.67
C LEU A 273 -20.87 -11.99 -30.20
N ILE A 274 -19.94 -11.71 -31.13
CA ILE A 274 -18.59 -11.24 -30.82
C ILE A 274 -18.66 -9.94 -30.02
N LEU A 275 -19.43 -8.96 -30.49
CA LEU A 275 -19.57 -7.67 -29.83
C LEU A 275 -20.12 -7.82 -28.41
N LYS A 276 -21.12 -8.69 -28.19
CA LYS A 276 -21.61 -9.01 -26.85
C LYS A 276 -20.54 -9.62 -25.95
N PHE A 277 -19.78 -10.60 -26.44
CA PHE A 277 -18.68 -11.22 -25.69
C PHE A 277 -17.55 -10.22 -25.38
N SER A 278 -17.18 -9.36 -26.35
CA SER A 278 -16.20 -8.30 -26.14
C SER A 278 -16.65 -7.30 -25.07
N VAL A 279 -17.93 -6.95 -25.00
CA VAL A 279 -18.47 -6.11 -23.92
C VAL A 279 -18.32 -6.79 -22.54
N PHE A 280 -18.59 -8.10 -22.44
CA PHE A 280 -18.38 -8.83 -21.18
C PHE A 280 -16.91 -8.88 -20.76
N ILE A 281 -16.00 -9.11 -21.70
CA ILE A 281 -14.56 -9.12 -21.46
C ILE A 281 -14.09 -7.73 -21.02
N LEU A 282 -14.54 -6.67 -21.68
CA LEU A 282 -14.24 -5.29 -21.30
C LEU A 282 -14.73 -4.95 -19.89
N LEU A 283 -15.89 -5.46 -19.46
CA LEU A 283 -16.37 -5.26 -18.09
C LEU A 283 -15.50 -5.97 -17.05
N ILE A 284 -15.00 -7.17 -17.36
CA ILE A 284 -14.06 -7.89 -16.47
C ILE A 284 -12.72 -7.15 -16.43
N GLU A 285 -12.20 -6.73 -17.58
CA GLU A 285 -10.95 -5.99 -17.67
C GLU A 285 -11.03 -4.63 -16.96
N ALA A 286 -12.17 -3.92 -17.10
CA ALA A 286 -12.44 -2.68 -16.38
C ALA A 286 -12.40 -2.88 -14.86
N PHE A 287 -12.85 -4.03 -14.34
CA PHE A 287 -12.74 -4.35 -12.91
C PHE A 287 -11.27 -4.49 -12.46
N PHE A 288 -10.43 -5.21 -13.21
CA PHE A 288 -9.01 -5.35 -12.85
C PHE A 288 -8.26 -4.03 -12.97
N LEU A 289 -8.57 -3.24 -14.00
CA LEU A 289 -8.02 -1.89 -14.20
C LEU A 289 -8.43 -0.95 -13.06
N PHE A 290 -9.69 -0.99 -12.64
CA PHE A 290 -10.17 -0.23 -11.48
C PHE A 290 -9.44 -0.63 -10.19
N ASN A 291 -9.29 -1.93 -9.91
CA ASN A 291 -8.54 -2.39 -8.74
C ASN A 291 -7.07 -1.95 -8.77
N TYR A 292 -6.42 -2.02 -9.94
CA TYR A 292 -5.05 -1.53 -10.11
C TYR A 292 -4.93 -0.03 -9.77
N PHE A 293 -5.84 0.81 -10.28
CA PHE A 293 -5.79 2.24 -9.98
C PHE A 293 -6.06 2.57 -8.51
N ILE A 294 -7.01 1.88 -7.85
CA ILE A 294 -7.22 2.06 -6.40
C ILE A 294 -5.99 1.61 -5.64
N SER A 295 -5.39 0.45 -5.97
CA SER A 295 -4.22 -0.07 -5.27
C SER A 295 -3.01 0.83 -5.44
N LYS A 296 -2.81 1.39 -6.63
CA LYS A 296 -1.77 2.40 -6.87
C LYS A 296 -2.02 3.66 -6.05
N GLN A 297 -3.23 4.22 -6.10
CA GLN A 297 -3.60 5.43 -5.34
C GLN A 297 -3.41 5.23 -3.83
N PHE A 298 -3.79 4.06 -3.32
CA PHE A 298 -3.59 3.67 -1.94
C PHE A 298 -2.11 3.61 -1.57
N LEU A 299 -1.28 2.92 -2.35
CA LEU A 299 0.17 2.80 -2.09
C LEU A 299 0.89 4.15 -2.18
N ASP A 300 0.50 5.01 -3.11
CA ASP A 300 1.04 6.37 -3.24
C ASP A 300 0.68 7.22 -2.00
N ARG A 301 -0.56 7.13 -1.50
CA ARG A 301 -1.00 7.82 -0.28
C ARG A 301 -0.28 7.32 0.97
N VAL A 302 -0.18 6.00 1.13
CA VAL A 302 0.57 5.38 2.23
C VAL A 302 2.02 5.89 2.20
N SER A 303 2.65 5.94 1.03
CA SER A 303 4.02 6.46 0.92
C SER A 303 4.15 7.91 1.37
N LEU A 304 3.22 8.79 0.97
CA LEU A 304 3.24 10.19 1.38
C LEU A 304 3.12 10.35 2.89
N ILE A 305 2.18 9.60 3.49
CA ILE A 305 1.94 9.65 4.92
C ILE A 305 3.09 9.03 5.71
N THR A 306 3.68 7.92 5.23
CA THR A 306 4.87 7.30 5.85
C THR A 306 6.08 8.24 5.82
N LYS A 307 6.27 9.00 4.74
CA LYS A 307 7.35 9.99 4.66
C LYS A 307 7.18 11.12 5.68
N GLU A 308 5.95 11.59 5.87
CA GLU A 308 5.64 12.60 6.89
C GLU A 308 5.81 12.05 8.32
N LEU A 309 5.31 10.83 8.56
CA LEU A 309 5.49 10.13 9.82
C LEU A 309 6.98 9.95 10.16
N ARG A 310 7.83 9.64 9.17
CA ARG A 310 9.29 9.57 9.34
C ARG A 310 9.84 10.89 9.89
N TYR A 311 9.55 12.01 9.23
CA TYR A 311 10.05 13.32 9.67
C TYR A 311 9.55 13.68 11.07
N LEU A 312 8.30 13.36 11.37
CA LEU A 312 7.71 13.65 12.68
C LEU A 312 8.34 12.81 13.80
N ILE A 313 8.59 11.52 13.56
CA ILE A 313 9.24 10.62 14.53
C ILE A 313 10.69 11.02 14.79
N SER A 314 11.45 11.41 13.76
CA SER A 314 12.87 11.79 13.92
C SER A 314 13.07 13.09 14.71
N ARG A 315 12.06 13.99 14.73
CA ARG A 315 12.21 15.33 15.33
C ARG A 315 12.66 15.33 16.77
N GLN A 316 11.96 14.58 17.62
CA GLN A 316 12.24 14.61 19.05
C GLN A 316 13.61 14.00 19.40
N PRO A 317 14.00 12.83 18.84
CA PRO A 317 15.35 12.33 18.96
C PRO A 317 16.41 13.34 18.52
N ASP A 318 16.24 14.03 17.39
CA ASP A 318 17.21 15.00 16.86
C ASP A 318 17.43 16.19 17.81
N LEU A 319 16.35 16.73 18.38
CA LEU A 319 16.42 17.84 19.34
C LEU A 319 17.08 17.40 20.65
N SER A 320 16.75 16.21 21.13
CA SER A 320 17.35 15.63 22.34
C SER A 320 18.82 15.29 22.14
N MET A 321 19.19 14.83 20.94
CA MET A 321 20.58 14.54 20.56
C MET A 321 21.40 15.81 20.46
N LEU A 322 20.86 16.88 19.88
CA LEU A 322 21.54 18.18 19.84
C LEU A 322 21.84 18.70 21.24
N LEU A 323 20.86 18.63 22.15
CA LEU A 323 21.06 19.03 23.55
C LEU A 323 22.14 18.19 24.25
N LEU A 324 22.13 16.87 24.02
CA LEU A 324 23.15 15.97 24.54
C LEU A 324 24.54 16.32 23.99
N MET A 325 24.65 16.53 22.67
CA MET A 325 25.91 16.90 22.02
C MET A 325 26.46 18.22 22.56
N GLU A 326 25.62 19.25 22.75
CA GLU A 326 26.05 20.53 23.34
C GLU A 326 26.52 20.37 24.80
N LYS A 327 25.81 19.58 25.62
CA LYS A 327 26.24 19.29 27.00
C LYS A 327 27.59 18.57 27.04
N GLU A 328 27.76 17.55 26.21
CA GLU A 328 29.02 16.81 26.10
C GLU A 328 30.14 17.66 25.52
N LEU A 329 29.85 18.56 24.58
CA LEU A 329 30.80 19.53 24.04
C LEU A 329 31.34 20.44 25.15
N PHE A 330 30.44 21.02 25.96
CA PHE A 330 30.82 21.91 27.06
C PHE A 330 31.59 21.15 28.13
N TYR A 331 31.10 19.98 28.56
CA TYR A 331 31.74 19.19 29.60
C TYR A 331 33.14 18.72 29.19
N SER A 332 33.25 18.09 28.02
CA SER A 332 34.49 17.50 27.52
C SER A 332 35.45 18.52 26.90
N ASN A 333 35.04 19.79 26.80
CA ASN A 333 35.75 20.84 26.08
C ASN A 333 36.13 20.41 24.65
N ASN A 334 35.16 19.84 23.92
CA ASN A 334 35.31 19.30 22.56
C ASN A 334 36.32 18.14 22.42
N THR A 335 36.52 17.33 23.45
CA THR A 335 37.33 16.10 23.34
C THR A 335 36.48 14.85 23.11
N ALA A 336 35.18 14.91 23.41
CA ALA A 336 34.24 13.84 23.12
C ALA A 336 34.07 13.63 21.61
N LYS A 337 33.76 12.39 21.23
CA LYS A 337 33.46 12.00 19.86
C LYS A 337 32.04 11.48 19.75
N PHE A 338 31.36 11.88 18.69
CA PHE A 338 30.03 11.42 18.32
C PHE A 338 30.12 10.88 16.90
N LEU A 339 29.49 9.73 16.59
CA LEU A 339 29.64 9.06 15.29
C LEU A 339 31.10 8.98 14.79
N PHE A 340 32.05 8.79 15.71
CA PHE A 340 33.49 8.77 15.49
C PHE A 340 34.13 10.07 14.96
N GLN A 341 33.40 11.18 14.97
CA GLN A 341 33.87 12.52 14.60
C GLN A 341 33.85 13.45 15.81
N ASP A 342 34.54 14.59 15.69
CA ASP A 342 34.55 15.60 16.74
C ASP A 342 33.15 16.24 16.86
N VAL A 343 32.68 16.40 18.10
CA VAL A 343 31.31 16.86 18.39
C VAL A 343 31.01 18.22 17.74
N LYS A 344 31.99 19.13 17.71
CA LYS A 344 31.87 20.43 17.04
C LYS A 344 31.42 20.30 15.58
N ASP A 345 32.09 19.46 14.79
CA ASP A 345 31.84 19.36 13.35
C ASP A 345 30.44 18.80 13.07
N ILE A 346 29.97 17.87 13.92
CA ILE A 346 28.63 17.32 13.83
C ILE A 346 27.57 18.34 14.24
N ILE A 347 27.81 19.13 15.29
CA ILE A 347 26.86 20.17 15.72
C ILE A 347 26.67 21.21 14.62
N ASP A 348 27.75 21.70 14.01
CA ASP A 348 27.72 22.68 12.92
C ASP A 348 26.85 22.19 11.75
N GLN A 349 26.97 20.90 11.39
CA GLN A 349 26.14 20.27 10.36
C GLN A 349 24.70 20.04 10.83
N SER A 350 24.52 19.64 12.09
CA SER A 350 23.23 19.27 12.67
C SER A 350 22.23 20.43 12.66
N TYR A 351 22.67 21.67 12.91
CA TYR A 351 21.78 22.83 12.83
C TYR A 351 21.12 22.99 11.45
N THR A 352 21.90 22.83 10.38
CA THR A 352 21.41 22.96 9.00
C THR A 352 20.48 21.81 8.65
N VAL A 353 20.91 20.57 8.92
CA VAL A 353 20.12 19.36 8.64
C VAL A 353 18.78 19.38 9.39
N GLN A 354 18.81 19.79 10.67
CA GLN A 354 17.60 19.89 11.47
C GLN A 354 16.64 20.95 10.94
N TYR A 355 17.14 22.11 10.52
CA TYR A 355 16.32 23.15 9.92
C TYR A 355 15.68 22.68 8.62
N GLU A 356 16.47 22.11 7.70
CA GLU A 356 16.00 21.60 6.41
C GLU A 356 14.94 20.52 6.58
N SER A 357 15.19 19.53 7.43
CA SER A 357 14.21 18.46 7.63
C SER A 357 12.93 18.95 8.32
N TYR A 358 12.97 20.07 9.06
CA TYR A 358 11.75 20.69 9.59
C TYR A 358 10.95 21.42 8.51
N GLN A 359 11.63 22.10 7.58
CA GLN A 359 10.98 22.67 6.40
C GLN A 359 10.36 21.57 5.53
N GLU A 360 11.03 20.43 5.36
CA GLU A 360 10.48 19.29 4.62
C GLU A 360 9.24 18.70 5.29
N LEU A 361 9.17 18.67 6.64
CA LEU A 361 7.94 18.30 7.36
C LEU A 361 6.78 19.25 7.02
N LEU A 362 7.01 20.57 7.08
CA LEU A 362 5.95 21.54 6.78
C LEU A 362 5.49 21.46 5.32
N LYS A 363 6.42 21.25 4.39
CA LYS A 363 6.10 21.02 2.97
C LYS A 363 5.32 19.72 2.78
N ALA A 364 5.71 18.65 3.47
CA ALA A 364 5.01 17.37 3.43
C ALA A 364 3.56 17.52 3.93
N PHE A 365 3.38 18.12 5.10
CA PHE A 365 2.06 18.42 5.66
C PHE A 365 1.22 19.27 4.71
N SER A 366 1.78 20.37 4.16
CA SER A 366 1.06 21.24 3.23
C SER A 366 0.62 20.52 1.96
N LYS A 367 1.48 19.63 1.41
CA LYS A 367 1.15 18.81 0.24
C LYS A 367 0.08 17.75 0.56
N ASN A 368 0.11 17.22 1.78
CA ASN A 368 -0.74 16.12 2.21
C ASN A 368 -2.03 16.57 2.91
N TYR A 369 -2.24 17.88 3.12
CA TYR A 369 -3.36 18.44 3.89
C TYR A 369 -4.73 17.84 3.52
N ASN A 370 -5.02 17.65 2.23
CA ASN A 370 -6.30 17.09 1.76
C ASN A 370 -6.40 15.55 1.89
N THR A 371 -5.34 14.89 2.32
CA THR A 371 -5.23 13.43 2.48
C THR A 371 -5.42 13.01 3.93
N HIS A 372 -5.13 13.90 4.88
CA HIS A 372 -5.31 13.63 6.30
C HIS A 372 -6.75 13.78 6.77
N SER A 373 -7.05 13.20 7.92
CA SER A 373 -8.26 13.53 8.67
C SER A 373 -8.27 14.99 9.14
N ASP A 374 -9.47 15.55 9.27
CA ASP A 374 -9.69 16.85 9.91
C ASP A 374 -9.12 16.90 11.33
N THR A 375 -9.11 15.77 12.03
CA THR A 375 -8.56 15.66 13.39
C THR A 375 -7.06 15.90 13.39
N TYR A 376 -6.31 15.23 12.50
CA TYR A 376 -4.86 15.43 12.40
C TYR A 376 -4.53 16.85 11.94
N ASN A 377 -5.23 17.38 10.93
CA ASN A 377 -5.01 18.73 10.44
C ASN A 377 -5.23 19.78 11.56
N LYS A 378 -6.32 19.67 12.33
CA LYS A 378 -6.59 20.57 13.45
C LYS A 378 -5.55 20.46 14.56
N ALA A 379 -5.13 19.24 14.90
CA ALA A 379 -4.10 19.00 15.91
C ALA A 379 -2.75 19.58 15.50
N PHE A 380 -2.33 19.32 14.25
CA PHE A 380 -1.10 19.85 13.68
C PHE A 380 -1.11 21.37 13.64
N GLU A 381 -2.18 21.99 13.13
CA GLU A 381 -2.29 23.44 13.12
C GLU A 381 -2.29 24.06 14.52
N ALA A 382 -2.98 23.44 15.47
CA ALA A 382 -3.06 23.91 16.85
C ALA A 382 -1.71 23.88 17.55
N LEU A 383 -0.98 22.77 17.41
CA LEU A 383 0.32 22.59 18.07
C LEU A 383 1.46 23.34 17.36
N ILE A 384 1.51 23.30 16.03
CA ILE A 384 2.64 23.85 15.27
C ILE A 384 2.53 25.36 15.10
N TYR A 385 1.32 25.89 14.83
CA TYR A 385 1.12 27.29 14.44
C TYR A 385 0.36 28.15 15.47
N LYS A 386 -0.41 27.56 16.40
CA LYS A 386 -1.21 28.30 17.40
C LYS A 386 -0.63 28.13 18.80
N ASP A 387 -1.35 28.56 19.84
CA ASP A 387 -0.91 28.42 21.23
C ASP A 387 -0.80 26.95 21.64
N SER A 388 0.42 26.42 21.64
CA SER A 388 0.72 25.04 22.01
C SER A 388 0.37 24.75 23.48
N CYS A 389 0.39 25.77 24.36
CA CYS A 389 0.04 25.62 25.77
C CYS A 389 -1.47 25.47 26.01
N ASP A 390 -2.32 25.86 25.04
CA ASP A 390 -3.76 25.65 25.13
C ASP A 390 -4.17 24.25 24.67
N TYR A 391 -3.39 23.65 23.76
CA TYR A 391 -3.70 22.34 23.18
C TYR A 391 -3.10 21.18 23.98
N MET A 392 -1.92 21.35 24.57
CA MET A 392 -1.32 20.33 25.41
C MET A 392 -2.26 20.02 26.58
N THR A 393 -2.84 18.82 26.58
CA THR A 393 -3.43 18.29 27.79
C THR A 393 -2.28 18.04 28.76
N PHE A 394 -2.23 18.81 29.85
CA PHE A 394 -1.35 18.55 30.99
C PHE A 394 -1.83 17.25 31.65
N ALA A 395 -1.56 16.12 30.98
CA ALA A 395 -2.20 14.85 31.24
C ALA A 395 -1.55 14.19 32.45
N LYS A 396 -2.31 14.16 33.55
CA LYS A 396 -2.23 13.11 34.57
C LYS A 396 -2.29 11.75 33.89
N TYR A 397 -1.15 11.08 33.77
CA TYR A 397 -1.14 9.65 33.50
C TYR A 397 -1.48 8.93 34.81
N ILE A 398 -2.70 8.38 34.91
CA ILE A 398 -3.07 7.43 35.95
C ILE A 398 -2.92 6.05 35.32
N ASP A 399 -1.83 5.35 35.65
CA ASP A 399 -1.68 3.94 35.31
C ASP A 399 -2.13 3.09 36.51
N ASN A 400 -3.20 2.32 36.34
CA ASN A 400 -3.58 1.15 37.14
C ASN A 400 -3.45 1.26 38.67
N GLY A 401 -4.13 2.23 39.31
CA GLY A 401 -4.36 2.24 40.76
C GLY A 401 -3.12 2.44 41.65
N ASN A 402 -1.92 2.44 41.07
CA ASN A 402 -0.70 2.83 41.74
C ASN A 402 -0.35 4.23 41.24
N GLN A 403 -0.62 5.24 42.07
CA GLN A 403 -0.14 6.60 41.85
C GLN A 403 1.39 6.59 41.78
N LYS A 404 1.94 6.45 40.58
CA LYS A 404 3.35 6.71 40.30
C LYS A 404 3.45 8.05 39.57
N LEU A 405 3.46 9.12 40.37
CA LEU A 405 3.80 10.47 39.93
C LEU A 405 5.27 10.52 39.52
N LEU A 406 5.56 11.15 38.37
CA LEU A 406 6.59 12.21 38.18
C LEU A 406 6.88 12.48 36.69
N ARG A 407 5.86 12.83 35.90
CA ARG A 407 6.04 13.88 34.88
C ARG A 407 5.57 15.17 35.54
N ILE A 408 6.50 16.09 35.76
CA ILE A 408 6.21 17.36 36.42
C ILE A 408 5.20 18.12 35.56
N GLU A 409 4.00 18.31 36.08
CA GLU A 409 2.96 19.14 35.47
C GLU A 409 3.55 20.56 35.33
N ILE A 410 3.78 21.01 34.10
CA ILE A 410 3.97 22.45 33.84
C ILE A 410 2.58 23.05 33.93
N SER A 411 2.36 24.04 34.81
CA SER A 411 1.07 24.74 34.81
C SER A 411 0.87 25.47 33.48
N LYS A 412 -0.38 25.74 33.11
CA LYS A 412 -0.66 26.48 31.87
C LYS A 412 0.00 27.86 31.85
N GLU A 413 0.06 28.50 33.02
CA GLU A 413 0.71 29.77 33.28
C GLU A 413 2.23 29.66 33.11
N ASP A 414 2.85 28.61 33.65
CA ASP A 414 4.28 28.35 33.48
C ASP A 414 4.63 28.10 32.02
N CYS A 415 3.79 27.32 31.30
CA CYS A 415 3.96 27.09 29.87
C CYS A 415 3.97 28.39 29.07
N LYS A 416 3.04 29.31 29.40
CA LYS A 416 2.94 30.62 28.76
C LYS A 416 4.06 31.58 29.16
N ALA A 417 4.67 31.41 30.34
CA ALA A 417 5.78 32.23 30.80
C ALA A 417 7.12 31.84 30.17
N ILE A 418 7.27 30.59 29.71
CA ILE A 418 8.51 30.07 29.14
C ILE A 418 8.98 30.91 27.92
N ASN A 419 10.26 31.28 27.93
CA ASN A 419 10.93 32.01 26.85
C ASN A 419 10.17 33.28 26.38
N GLY A 420 9.45 33.94 27.29
CA GLY A 420 8.68 35.15 26.97
C GLY A 420 7.43 34.89 26.13
N GLY A 421 6.79 33.72 26.30
CA GLY A 421 5.56 33.37 25.60
C GLY A 421 5.77 32.88 24.17
N ILE A 422 6.96 32.39 23.83
CA ILE A 422 7.24 31.87 22.47
C ILE A 422 6.31 30.72 22.07
N LEU A 423 5.91 29.91 23.05
CA LEU A 423 5.01 28.77 22.89
C LEU A 423 3.57 29.17 22.53
N GLN A 424 3.18 30.41 22.84
CA GLN A 424 1.90 30.98 22.40
C GLN A 424 1.85 31.21 20.89
N LYS A 425 3.02 31.24 20.24
CA LYS A 425 3.18 31.36 18.78
C LYS A 425 3.39 30.00 18.11
N GLY A 426 3.22 28.90 18.83
CA GLY A 426 3.35 27.54 18.32
C GLY A 426 4.73 26.92 18.46
N LEU A 427 4.77 25.60 18.27
CA LEU A 427 5.99 24.81 18.35
C LEU A 427 7.00 25.21 17.27
N TYR A 428 6.56 25.66 16.09
CA TYR A 428 7.46 26.12 15.04
C TYR A 428 8.42 27.21 15.53
N ASN A 429 7.85 28.28 16.08
CA ASN A 429 8.63 29.41 16.58
C ASN A 429 9.47 29.01 17.80
N SER A 430 8.97 28.07 18.60
CA SER A 430 9.67 27.57 19.79
C SER A 430 10.88 26.72 19.43
N VAL A 431 10.79 25.86 18.41
CA VAL A 431 11.91 25.05 17.90
C VAL A 431 12.96 25.93 17.24
N VAL A 432 12.56 26.93 16.43
CA VAL A 432 13.51 27.91 15.85
C VAL A 432 14.22 28.70 16.96
N LYS A 433 13.50 29.09 18.01
CA LYS A 433 14.09 29.77 19.16
C LYS A 433 15.07 28.87 19.91
N PHE A 434 14.74 27.60 20.08
CA PHE A 434 15.62 26.59 20.67
C PHE A 434 16.94 26.48 19.89
N TRP A 435 16.89 26.31 18.56
CA TRP A 435 18.12 26.27 17.75
C TRP A 435 18.95 27.54 17.85
N THR A 436 18.28 28.70 17.80
CA THR A 436 18.97 29.99 17.92
C THR A 436 19.65 30.13 19.29
N GLN A 437 19.00 29.66 20.36
CA GLN A 437 19.56 29.68 21.72
C GLN A 437 20.76 28.73 21.83
N MET A 438 20.67 27.50 21.29
CA MET A 438 21.78 26.54 21.30
C MET A 438 22.95 27.05 20.47
N GLN A 439 22.71 27.54 19.26
CA GLN A 439 23.77 28.09 18.40
C GLN A 439 24.45 29.31 19.04
N GLN A 440 23.69 30.15 19.74
CA GLN A 440 24.28 31.27 20.48
C GLN A 440 25.17 30.77 21.62
N LEU A 441 24.70 29.82 22.43
CA LEU A 441 25.51 29.24 23.52
C LEU A 441 26.78 28.57 22.99
N HIS A 442 26.66 27.84 21.89
CA HIS A 442 27.77 27.22 21.19
C HIS A 442 28.84 28.25 20.80
N ASN A 443 28.44 29.31 20.11
CA ASN A 443 29.34 30.37 19.69
C ASN A 443 29.96 31.12 20.89
N ASP A 444 29.16 31.40 21.92
CA ASP A 444 29.61 32.06 23.14
C ASP A 444 30.64 31.20 23.89
N PHE A 445 30.48 29.87 23.91
CA PHE A 445 31.43 28.94 24.53
C PHE A 445 32.78 28.94 23.79
N PHE A 446 32.78 28.88 22.46
CA PHE A 446 34.01 28.95 21.66
C PHE A 446 34.67 30.34 21.68
N GLY A 447 33.91 31.39 21.93
CA GLY A 447 34.43 32.73 22.22
C GLY A 447 35.02 32.90 23.61
N SER A 448 34.84 31.93 24.51
CA SER A 448 35.34 31.97 25.90
C SER A 448 36.75 31.39 26.05
N ASN A 449 37.33 31.57 27.24
CA ASN A 449 38.63 30.97 27.59
C ASN A 449 38.54 29.46 27.85
N ARG A 450 37.32 28.89 27.91
CA ARG A 450 37.06 27.45 28.09
C ARG A 450 37.78 26.86 29.31
N THR A 451 37.84 27.64 30.40
CA THR A 451 38.34 27.18 31.70
C THR A 451 37.31 26.30 32.39
N GLN A 452 37.71 25.55 33.43
CA GLN A 452 36.75 24.75 34.21
C GLN A 452 35.59 25.59 34.79
N ALA A 453 35.87 26.84 35.18
CA ALA A 453 34.84 27.77 35.65
C ALA A 453 33.87 28.17 34.54
N ASP A 454 34.38 28.36 33.31
CA ASP A 454 33.53 28.62 32.14
C ASP A 454 32.63 27.41 31.83
N ILE A 455 33.18 26.19 31.87
CA ILE A 455 32.42 24.95 31.66
C ILE A 455 31.24 24.85 32.63
N VAL A 456 31.49 25.03 33.94
CA VAL A 456 30.44 25.04 34.96
C VAL A 456 29.41 26.15 34.70
N LYS A 457 29.85 27.34 34.29
CA LYS A 457 28.96 28.47 33.97
C LYS A 457 28.06 28.16 32.78
N PHE A 458 28.57 27.55 31.71
CA PHE A 458 27.78 27.22 30.51
C PHE A 458 26.80 26.06 30.77
N LEU A 459 27.21 25.03 31.53
CA LEU A 459 26.34 23.91 31.91
C LEU A 459 25.18 24.33 32.84
N ASN A 460 25.37 25.39 33.63
CA ASN A 460 24.33 26.01 34.47
C ASN A 460 23.69 27.24 33.82
N HIS A 461 23.94 27.50 32.54
CA HIS A 461 23.41 28.69 31.89
C HIS A 461 21.89 28.57 31.72
N GLN A 462 21.13 29.58 32.15
CA GLN A 462 19.65 29.57 32.13
C GLN A 462 19.06 29.17 30.78
N LYS A 463 19.62 29.63 29.66
CA LYS A 463 19.20 29.24 28.30
C LYS A 463 19.28 27.72 28.06
N LEU A 464 20.33 27.04 28.54
CA LEU A 464 20.50 25.60 28.38
C LEU A 464 19.44 24.85 29.19
N ILE A 465 19.27 25.26 30.44
CA ILE A 465 18.26 24.70 31.37
C ILE A 465 16.85 24.85 30.81
N GLN A 466 16.50 26.05 30.32
CA GLN A 466 15.18 26.29 29.73
C GLN A 466 14.96 25.47 28.46
N SER A 467 16.01 25.30 27.64
CA SER A 467 15.95 24.51 26.41
C SER A 467 15.73 23.03 26.68
N GLU A 468 16.35 22.51 27.74
CA GLU A 468 16.10 21.15 28.24
C GLU A 468 14.66 20.96 28.71
N VAL A 469 14.16 21.88 29.55
CA VAL A 469 12.77 21.83 30.03
C VAL A 469 11.78 21.85 28.86
N ILE A 470 12.01 22.71 27.86
CA ILE A 470 11.17 22.78 26.66
C ILE A 470 11.26 21.47 25.86
N SER A 471 12.47 20.95 25.63
CA SER A 471 12.67 19.74 24.84
C SER A 471 11.92 18.54 25.44
N GLU A 472 12.02 18.35 26.75
CA GLU A 472 11.48 17.15 27.41
C GLU A 472 10.02 17.28 27.81
N ARG A 473 9.61 18.45 28.32
CA ARG A 473 8.26 18.62 28.87
C ARG A 473 7.26 19.14 27.84
N ILE A 474 7.73 19.64 26.70
CA ILE A 474 6.87 20.27 25.69
C ILE A 474 7.07 19.66 24.30
N PHE A 475 8.30 19.61 23.80
CA PHE A 475 8.55 19.04 22.47
C PHE A 475 8.27 17.54 22.45
N GLU A 476 8.78 16.77 23.42
CA GLU A 476 8.55 15.32 23.46
C GLU A 476 7.06 14.96 23.46
N PRO A 477 6.22 15.48 24.39
CA PRO A 477 4.83 15.07 24.46
C PRO A 477 4.04 15.57 23.24
N SER A 478 4.31 16.78 22.75
CA SER A 478 3.59 17.34 21.59
C SER A 478 3.88 16.58 20.30
N HIS A 479 5.14 16.28 20.01
CA HIS A 479 5.48 15.48 18.83
C HIS A 479 4.93 14.07 18.95
N TRP A 480 5.00 13.46 20.14
CA TRP A 480 4.45 12.13 20.36
C TRP A 480 2.92 12.08 20.19
N GLU A 481 2.21 13.10 20.67
CA GLU A 481 0.77 13.23 20.46
C GLU A 481 0.42 13.31 18.96
N LEU A 482 1.14 14.14 18.20
CA LEU A 482 0.97 14.20 16.74
C LEU A 482 1.26 12.85 16.07
N VAL A 483 2.30 12.13 16.52
CA VAL A 483 2.60 10.77 16.02
C VAL A 483 1.46 9.80 16.31
N GLN A 484 0.88 9.83 17.52
CA GLN A 484 -0.24 8.95 17.87
C GLN A 484 -1.50 9.26 17.07
N ILE A 485 -1.83 10.54 16.89
CA ILE A 485 -2.98 10.96 16.08
C ILE A 485 -2.77 10.54 14.63
N LEU A 486 -1.60 10.81 14.05
CA LEU A 486 -1.28 10.41 12.68
C LEU A 486 -1.33 8.89 12.51
N LYS A 487 -0.76 8.14 13.46
CA LYS A 487 -0.82 6.67 13.45
C LYS A 487 -2.27 6.16 13.50
N SER A 488 -3.10 6.74 14.36
CA SER A 488 -4.52 6.36 14.44
C SER A 488 -5.25 6.66 13.13
N ASP A 489 -4.96 7.79 12.49
CA ASP A 489 -5.52 8.17 11.19
C ASP A 489 -5.09 7.21 10.09
N ILE A 490 -3.81 6.85 10.06
CA ILE A 490 -3.26 5.80 9.18
C ILE A 490 -4.01 4.48 9.38
N ASP A 491 -4.12 4.00 10.63
CA ASP A 491 -4.79 2.73 10.93
C ASP A 491 -6.28 2.76 10.53
N GLN A 492 -6.97 3.88 10.73
CA GLN A 492 -8.35 4.06 10.28
C GLN A 492 -8.46 4.05 8.76
N TYR A 493 -7.54 4.72 8.06
CA TYR A 493 -7.45 4.72 6.61
C TYR A 493 -7.24 3.30 6.05
N PHE A 494 -6.28 2.55 6.60
CA PHE A 494 -6.03 1.15 6.23
C PHE A 494 -7.28 0.29 6.43
N ASN A 495 -7.97 0.44 7.56
CA ASN A 495 -9.18 -0.32 7.86
C ASN A 495 -10.34 0.03 6.92
N ALA A 496 -10.51 1.30 6.55
CA ALA A 496 -11.54 1.76 5.63
C ALA A 496 -11.30 1.22 4.21
N GLU A 497 -10.06 1.34 3.72
CA GLU A 497 -9.66 0.84 2.39
C GLU A 497 -9.79 -0.68 2.31
N PHE A 498 -9.35 -1.41 3.35
CA PHE A 498 -9.51 -2.86 3.42
C PHE A 498 -10.99 -3.28 3.31
N ARG A 499 -11.91 -2.59 4.01
CA ARG A 499 -13.36 -2.84 3.89
C ARG A 499 -13.89 -2.53 2.49
N LEU A 500 -13.40 -1.47 1.86
CA LEU A 500 -13.77 -1.13 0.49
C LEU A 500 -13.33 -2.22 -0.49
N TYR A 501 -12.08 -2.71 -0.42
CA TYR A 501 -11.61 -3.81 -1.24
C TYR A 501 -12.41 -5.09 -1.02
N GLN A 502 -12.73 -5.42 0.24
CA GLN A 502 -13.58 -6.56 0.55
C GLN A 502 -14.98 -6.42 -0.08
N ALA A 503 -15.60 -5.25 0.03
CA ALA A 503 -16.91 -4.99 -0.56
C ALA A 503 -16.88 -5.09 -2.10
N VAL A 504 -15.88 -4.48 -2.75
CA VAL A 504 -15.66 -4.55 -4.20
C VAL A 504 -15.46 -5.99 -4.66
N PHE A 505 -14.68 -6.78 -3.91
CA PHE A 505 -14.47 -8.20 -4.20
C PHE A 505 -15.76 -9.02 -4.06
N ILE A 506 -16.57 -8.78 -3.03
CA ILE A 506 -17.87 -9.45 -2.85
C ILE A 506 -18.82 -9.11 -4.01
N ILE A 507 -18.91 -7.85 -4.41
CA ILE A 507 -19.74 -7.41 -5.54
C ILE A 507 -19.28 -8.09 -6.84
N PHE A 508 -17.97 -8.21 -7.05
CA PHE A 508 -17.42 -8.92 -8.20
C PHE A 508 -17.78 -10.41 -8.22
N MET A 509 -17.70 -11.09 -7.08
CA MET A 509 -18.13 -12.48 -6.97
C MET A 509 -19.62 -12.66 -7.27
N LEU A 510 -20.48 -11.77 -6.77
CA LEU A 510 -21.91 -11.76 -7.08
C LEU A 510 -22.18 -11.50 -8.57
N TYR A 511 -21.40 -10.61 -9.19
CA TYR A 511 -21.48 -10.33 -10.62
C TYR A 511 -21.11 -11.57 -11.46
N ILE A 512 -20.00 -12.25 -11.15
CA ILE A 512 -19.61 -13.51 -11.81
C ILE A 512 -20.69 -14.57 -11.64
N LEU A 513 -21.22 -14.76 -10.43
CA LEU A 513 -22.29 -15.72 -10.16
C LEU A 513 -23.53 -15.40 -10.98
N THR A 514 -23.92 -14.13 -11.07
CA THR A 514 -25.08 -13.70 -11.85
C THR A 514 -24.89 -13.99 -13.35
N ILE A 515 -23.70 -13.70 -13.89
CA ILE A 515 -23.37 -14.05 -15.27
C ILE A 515 -23.41 -15.56 -15.49
N TYR A 516 -22.82 -16.33 -14.57
CA TYR A 516 -22.85 -17.78 -14.63
C TYR A 516 -24.28 -18.31 -14.68
N PHE A 517 -25.17 -17.84 -13.79
CA PHE A 517 -26.58 -18.23 -13.80
C PHE A 517 -27.32 -17.78 -15.07
N LEU A 518 -27.03 -16.60 -15.62
CA LEU A 518 -27.64 -16.13 -16.87
C LEU A 518 -27.22 -16.98 -18.07
N ILE A 519 -25.92 -17.28 -18.19
CA ILE A 519 -25.38 -18.15 -19.24
C ILE A 519 -25.95 -19.56 -19.09
N TRP A 520 -25.94 -20.10 -17.86
CA TRP A 520 -26.48 -21.42 -17.55
C TRP A 520 -27.98 -21.51 -17.87
N ARG A 521 -28.77 -20.48 -17.54
CA ARG A 521 -30.21 -20.44 -17.84
C ARG A 521 -30.47 -20.44 -19.35
N ILE A 522 -29.70 -19.67 -20.13
CA ILE A 522 -29.79 -19.67 -21.59
C ILE A 522 -29.43 -21.06 -22.13
N PHE A 523 -28.35 -21.66 -21.63
CA PHE A 523 -27.89 -22.99 -22.03
C PHE A 523 -28.93 -24.07 -21.71
N MET A 524 -29.48 -24.09 -20.50
CA MET A 524 -30.53 -25.02 -20.07
C MET A 524 -31.81 -24.85 -20.88
N LYS A 525 -32.27 -23.62 -21.14
CA LYS A 525 -33.42 -23.37 -22.00
C LYS A 525 -33.17 -23.93 -23.41
N HIS A 526 -31.95 -23.76 -23.93
CA HIS A 526 -31.59 -24.26 -25.24
C HIS A 526 -31.56 -25.79 -25.31
N LEU A 527 -30.97 -26.46 -24.31
CA LEU A 527 -30.98 -27.91 -24.18
C LEU A 527 -32.40 -28.47 -24.08
N VAL A 528 -33.27 -27.82 -23.29
CA VAL A 528 -34.68 -28.25 -23.15
C VAL A 528 -35.43 -28.11 -24.48
N GLU A 529 -35.22 -27.02 -25.22
CA GLU A 529 -35.82 -26.83 -26.55
C GLU A 529 -35.30 -27.87 -27.57
N GLU A 530 -34.01 -28.17 -27.57
CA GLU A 530 -33.40 -29.18 -28.44
C GLU A 530 -33.91 -30.58 -28.09
N LEU A 531 -34.03 -30.90 -26.80
CA LEU A 531 -34.56 -32.17 -26.30
C LEU A 531 -36.04 -32.34 -26.63
N TRP A 532 -36.84 -31.26 -26.55
CA TRP A 532 -38.23 -31.25 -27.01
C TRP A 532 -38.36 -31.46 -28.52
N LYS A 533 -37.50 -30.82 -29.32
CA LYS A 533 -37.47 -31.03 -30.77
C LYS A 533 -37.09 -32.47 -31.12
N ALA A 534 -36.04 -33.01 -30.50
CA ALA A 534 -35.64 -34.40 -30.68
C ALA A 534 -36.77 -35.38 -30.28
N LYS A 535 -37.43 -35.13 -29.14
CA LYS A 535 -38.60 -35.91 -28.69
C LYS A 535 -39.77 -35.81 -29.65
N SER A 536 -40.03 -34.64 -30.24
CA SER A 536 -41.12 -34.46 -31.21
C SER A 536 -40.86 -35.22 -32.52
N VAL A 537 -39.61 -35.26 -32.99
CA VAL A 537 -39.21 -36.00 -34.19
C VAL A 537 -39.28 -37.51 -33.96
N LEU A 538 -38.83 -37.99 -32.80
CA LEU A 538 -38.95 -39.39 -32.38
C LEU A 538 -40.39 -39.86 -32.13
N ARG A 539 -41.36 -38.95 -32.07
CA ARG A 539 -42.79 -39.28 -31.92
C ARG A 539 -43.51 -39.44 -33.27
N TYR A 540 -42.89 -38.96 -34.35
CA TYR A 540 -43.41 -39.01 -35.72
C TYR A 540 -42.86 -40.22 -36.51
N TYR A 541 -41.79 -40.82 -36.02
CA TYR A 541 -41.38 -42.20 -36.34
C TYR A 541 -41.95 -43.13 -35.28
#